data_AF-A0A5J4WAS8-F1
#
_entry.id   AF-A0A5J4WAS8-F1
#
_cell.length_a   1.000
_cell.length_b   1.000
_cell.length_c   1.000
_cell.angle_alpha   90.00
_cell.angle_beta   90.00
_cell.angle_gamma   90.00
#
_symmetry.space_group_name_H-M   'P 1'
#
loop_
_entity.id
_entity.type
_entity.pdbx_description
1 polymer ?
#
loop_
_entity_poly.entity_id
_entity_poly.type
_entity_poly.pdbx_seq_one_letter_code
_entity_poly.pdbx_strand_id
1 'polypeptide(L)'
;MTKPHKERAIKLHSFRAFTVEAKKFINANGGAQLPKATKQQIMVSAWNSIFITPAVEILERQDGKIDIYNRNNKVNVQQGQYEYLPLAKRLYKNELPSATAQLYTSDQQINNKIGQALTQAMQFYSQILTQRQQYIGSYDLAKYKFVQNKQ
;
A
#
# COMPACT_ATOMS: atom_id res chain seq x y z
N MET A 1 31.69 -17.28 -1.38
CA MET A 1 31.15 -15.90 -1.45
C MET A 1 29.83 -15.83 -0.70
N THR A 2 29.86 -15.43 0.56
CA THR A 2 28.66 -15.17 1.38
C THR A 2 28.10 -13.81 1.00
N LYS A 3 26.87 -13.75 0.47
CA LYS A 3 26.16 -12.49 0.25
C LYS A 3 26.15 -11.70 1.57
N PRO A 4 26.68 -10.47 1.60
CA PRO A 4 26.98 -9.81 2.86
C PRO A 4 25.67 -9.36 3.48
N HIS A 5 25.62 -9.29 4.81
CA HIS A 5 24.45 -9.02 5.64
C HIS A 5 23.42 -7.99 5.10
N LYS A 6 23.86 -6.97 4.37
CA LYS A 6 23.01 -5.96 3.72
C LYS A 6 21.91 -6.56 2.84
N GLU A 7 22.20 -7.57 2.02
CA GLU A 7 21.17 -8.19 1.16
C GLU A 7 20.10 -8.94 1.96
N ARG A 8 20.45 -9.51 3.12
CA ARG A 8 19.49 -10.20 4.01
C ARG A 8 18.57 -9.21 4.71
N ALA A 9 19.11 -8.09 5.19
CA ALA A 9 18.31 -7.01 5.80
C ALA A 9 17.34 -6.40 4.79
N ILE A 10 17.78 -6.13 3.55
CA ILE A 10 16.90 -5.60 2.48
C ILE A 10 15.74 -6.56 2.17
N LYS A 11 15.98 -7.89 2.20
CA LYS A 11 14.91 -8.88 2.01
C LYS A 11 13.93 -8.91 3.19
N LEU A 12 14.41 -8.73 4.41
CA LEU A 12 13.59 -8.69 5.63
C LEU A 12 12.65 -7.47 5.65
N HIS A 13 13.10 -6.34 5.11
CA HIS A 13 12.32 -5.10 5.01
C HIS A 13 11.66 -4.91 3.64
N SER A 14 11.34 -6.02 2.95
CA SER A 14 10.68 -5.99 1.66
C SER A 14 9.16 -5.96 1.79
N PHE A 15 8.47 -5.47 0.76
CA PHE A 15 7.01 -5.50 0.69
C PHE A 15 6.44 -6.90 0.94
N ARG A 16 7.12 -7.95 0.49
CA ARG A 16 6.68 -9.34 0.71
C ARG A 16 6.67 -9.70 2.20
N ALA A 17 7.73 -9.36 2.93
CA ALA A 17 7.79 -9.60 4.38
C ALA A 17 6.70 -8.80 5.11
N PHE A 18 6.53 -7.52 4.73
CA PHE A 18 5.47 -6.66 5.25
C PHE A 18 4.07 -7.28 5.05
N THR A 19 3.75 -7.79 3.85
CA THR A 19 2.41 -8.33 3.58
C THR A 19 2.04 -9.53 4.45
N VAL A 20 3.02 -10.31 4.92
CA VAL A 20 2.77 -11.45 5.81
C VAL A 20 2.29 -10.96 7.18
N GLU A 21 3.00 -10.00 7.77
CA GLU A 21 2.65 -9.45 9.09
C GLU A 21 1.41 -8.56 9.03
N ALA A 22 1.29 -7.72 7.99
CA ALA A 22 0.11 -6.90 7.78
C ALA A 22 -1.16 -7.75 7.61
N LYS A 23 -1.08 -8.90 6.93
CA LYS A 23 -2.22 -9.81 6.80
C LYS A 23 -2.65 -10.40 8.15
N LYS A 24 -1.70 -10.77 9.02
CA LYS A 24 -2.01 -11.23 10.39
C LYS A 24 -2.70 -10.13 11.18
N PHE A 25 -2.15 -8.91 11.15
CA PHE A 25 -2.74 -7.75 11.83
C PHE A 25 -4.18 -7.47 11.35
N ILE A 26 -4.41 -7.40 10.04
CA ILE A 26 -5.74 -7.15 9.47
C ILE A 26 -6.73 -8.21 9.91
N ASN A 27 -6.35 -9.50 9.86
CA ASN A 27 -7.24 -10.59 10.26
C ASN A 27 -7.57 -10.53 11.75
N ALA A 28 -6.61 -10.19 12.61
CA ALA A 28 -6.81 -10.07 14.05
C ALA A 28 -7.71 -8.88 14.44
N ASN A 29 -7.69 -7.80 13.66
CA ASN A 29 -8.42 -6.56 13.95
C ASN A 29 -9.77 -6.45 13.21
N GLY A 30 -10.47 -7.57 13.02
CA GLY A 30 -11.81 -7.59 12.41
C GLY A 30 -11.84 -7.52 10.88
N GLY A 31 -10.69 -7.36 10.23
CA GLY A 31 -10.57 -7.37 8.77
C GLY A 31 -10.69 -8.77 8.15
N ALA A 32 -10.86 -9.83 8.93
CA ALA A 32 -10.93 -11.21 8.44
C ALA A 32 -12.00 -11.41 7.35
N GLN A 33 -13.15 -10.74 7.47
CA GLN A 33 -14.28 -10.84 6.55
C GLN A 33 -14.15 -9.94 5.30
N LEU A 34 -13.15 -9.06 5.26
CA LEU A 34 -12.96 -8.16 4.11
C LEU A 34 -12.64 -8.95 2.83
N PRO A 35 -13.14 -8.51 1.67
CA PRO A 35 -12.73 -9.06 0.38
C PRO A 35 -11.20 -9.06 0.22
N LYS A 36 -10.66 -10.09 -0.44
CA LYS A 36 -9.22 -10.24 -0.67
C LYS A 36 -8.61 -9.01 -1.36
N ALA A 37 -9.31 -8.44 -2.33
CA ALA A 37 -8.88 -7.23 -3.04
C ALA A 37 -8.78 -6.02 -2.09
N THR A 38 -9.74 -5.85 -1.18
CA THR A 38 -9.72 -4.78 -0.18
C THR A 38 -8.55 -4.95 0.79
N LYS A 39 -8.28 -6.18 1.26
CA LYS A 39 -7.11 -6.47 2.09
C LYS A 39 -5.80 -6.09 1.38
N GLN A 40 -5.70 -6.35 0.08
CA GLN A 40 -4.55 -5.93 -0.71
C GLN A 40 -4.43 -4.42 -0.82
N GLN A 41 -5.53 -3.70 -1.05
CA GLN A 41 -5.55 -2.24 -1.09
C GLN A 41 -5.12 -1.63 0.26
N ILE A 42 -5.59 -2.19 1.38
CA ILE A 42 -5.18 -1.77 2.73
C ILE A 42 -3.66 -1.95 2.93
N MET A 43 -3.12 -3.13 2.60
CA MET A 43 -1.68 -3.40 2.72
C MET A 43 -0.85 -2.46 1.84
N VAL A 44 -1.27 -2.24 0.59
CA VAL A 44 -0.56 -1.32 -0.32
C VAL A 44 -0.64 0.12 0.17
N SER A 45 -1.81 0.58 0.63
CA SER A 45 -2.01 1.92 1.16
C SER A 45 -1.10 2.19 2.35
N ALA A 46 -1.06 1.27 3.33
CA ALA A 46 -0.21 1.40 4.50
C ALA A 46 1.29 1.37 4.14
N TRP A 47 1.69 0.48 3.22
CA TRP A 47 3.06 0.43 2.73
C TRP A 47 3.49 1.71 2.01
N ASN A 48 2.62 2.25 1.17
CA ASN A 48 2.91 3.48 0.42
C ASN A 48 3.11 4.66 1.37
N SER A 49 2.20 4.80 2.35
CA SER A 49 2.26 5.88 3.34
C SER A 49 3.52 5.83 4.20
N ILE A 50 3.87 4.64 4.73
CA ILE A 50 4.97 4.51 5.69
C ILE A 50 6.34 4.42 5.04
N PHE A 51 6.44 3.80 3.85
CA PHE A 51 7.75 3.47 3.27
C PHE A 51 8.01 4.13 1.93
N ILE A 52 7.04 4.10 1.00
CA ILE A 52 7.32 4.59 -0.36
C ILE A 52 7.41 6.10 -0.40
N THR A 53 6.43 6.80 0.18
CA THR A 53 6.45 8.27 0.19
C THR A 53 7.70 8.80 0.90
N PRO A 54 8.04 8.37 2.13
CA PRO A 54 9.22 8.90 2.80
C PRO A 54 10.53 8.47 2.12
N ALA A 55 10.59 7.27 1.53
CA ALA A 55 11.78 6.84 0.79
C ALA A 55 11.99 7.69 -0.47
N VAL A 56 10.91 8.00 -1.21
CA VAL A 56 10.97 8.89 -2.37
C VAL A 56 11.44 10.29 -1.95
N GLU A 57 10.87 10.85 -0.88
CA GLU A 57 11.28 12.17 -0.36
C GLU A 57 12.78 12.22 0.01
N ILE A 58 13.30 11.16 0.63
CA ILE A 58 14.73 11.06 0.97
C ILE A 58 15.58 11.06 -0.31
N LEU A 59 15.20 10.25 -1.31
CA LEU A 59 15.94 10.13 -2.57
C LEU A 59 15.91 11.43 -3.38
N GLU A 60 14.78 12.12 -3.41
CA GLU A 60 14.64 13.41 -4.09
C GLU A 60 15.52 14.49 -3.45
N ARG A 61 15.61 14.51 -2.12
CA ARG A 61 16.52 15.41 -1.38
C ARG A 61 18.00 15.07 -1.62
N GLN A 62 18.34 13.79 -1.76
CA GLN A 62 19.73 13.35 -1.93
C GLN A 62 20.27 13.61 -3.35
N ASP A 63 19.45 13.41 -4.37
CA ASP A 63 19.92 13.49 -5.76
C ASP A 63 19.60 14.82 -6.45
N GLY A 64 18.93 15.76 -5.77
CA GLY A 64 18.40 16.99 -6.40
C GLY A 64 17.45 16.67 -7.56
N LYS A 65 16.88 15.46 -7.59
CA LYS A 65 15.99 14.97 -8.65
C LYS A 65 14.64 15.68 -8.51
N ILE A 66 14.14 16.22 -9.62
CA ILE A 66 12.79 16.80 -9.70
C ILE A 66 11.77 15.75 -9.22
N ASP A 67 10.86 16.16 -8.33
CA ASP A 67 9.75 15.39 -7.77
C ASP A 67 9.15 14.37 -8.76
N ILE A 68 8.89 13.13 -8.31
CA ILE A 68 8.13 12.09 -9.02
C ILE A 68 6.91 12.66 -9.75
N TYR A 69 6.21 13.62 -9.14
CA TYR A 69 5.04 14.27 -9.73
C TYR A 69 5.36 15.02 -11.03
N ASN A 70 6.55 15.62 -11.14
CA ASN A 70 6.99 16.35 -12.33
C ASN A 70 7.68 15.45 -13.36
N ARG A 71 8.25 14.31 -12.94
CA ARG A 71 8.96 13.37 -13.84
C ARG A 71 8.05 12.42 -14.60
N ASN A 72 6.80 12.25 -14.16
CA ASN A 72 5.87 11.32 -14.78
C ASN A 72 4.77 12.08 -15.52
N ASN A 73 4.61 11.85 -16.83
CA ASN A 73 3.54 12.47 -17.65
C ASN A 73 2.10 12.07 -17.24
N LYS A 74 1.92 11.25 -16.19
CA LYS A 74 0.62 10.91 -15.62
C LYS A 74 0.31 11.84 -14.43
N VAL A 75 -0.43 12.90 -14.72
CA VAL A 75 -0.63 14.08 -13.84
C VAL A 75 -1.41 13.80 -12.53
N ASN A 76 -1.96 12.60 -12.29
CA ASN A 76 -2.97 12.41 -11.22
C ASN A 76 -2.72 11.28 -10.20
N VAL A 77 -1.51 10.69 -10.13
CA VAL A 77 -1.25 9.61 -9.15
C VAL A 77 -0.92 10.22 -7.78
N GLN A 78 -1.92 10.32 -6.90
CA GLN A 78 -1.74 10.85 -5.54
C GLN A 78 -1.00 9.86 -4.62
N GLN A 79 -0.30 10.40 -3.62
CA GLN A 79 0.27 9.64 -2.50
C GLN A 79 -0.78 8.67 -1.91
N GLY A 80 -0.38 7.41 -1.68
CA GLY A 80 -1.25 6.36 -1.15
C GLY A 80 -2.06 5.60 -2.20
N GLN A 81 -2.15 6.07 -3.45
CA GLN A 81 -2.81 5.31 -4.52
C GLN A 81 -2.02 4.06 -4.92
N TYR A 82 -2.72 3.03 -5.40
CA TYR A 82 -2.13 1.74 -5.80
C TYR A 82 -0.98 1.90 -6.81
N GLU A 83 -1.12 2.84 -7.75
CA GLU A 83 -0.13 3.06 -8.82
C GLU A 83 1.17 3.73 -8.35
N TYR A 84 1.21 4.26 -7.12
CA TYR A 84 2.38 4.96 -6.60
C TYR A 84 3.59 4.02 -6.41
N LEU A 85 3.37 2.80 -5.91
CA LEU A 85 4.43 1.80 -5.71
C LEU A 85 5.06 1.32 -7.03
N PRO A 86 4.29 0.91 -8.07
CA PRO A 86 4.83 0.60 -9.39
C PRO A 86 5.67 1.73 -9.98
N LEU A 87 5.22 2.97 -9.82
CA LEU A 87 5.92 4.15 -10.33
C LEU A 87 7.27 4.37 -9.63
N ALA A 88 7.27 4.42 -8.29
CA ALA A 88 8.49 4.59 -7.51
C ALA A 88 9.50 3.48 -7.80
N LYS A 89 9.05 2.23 -7.96
CA LYS A 89 9.92 1.11 -8.36
C LYS A 89 10.54 1.28 -9.74
N ARG A 90 9.83 1.89 -10.69
CA ARG A 90 10.36 2.15 -12.03
C ARG A 90 11.44 3.23 -11.99
N LEU A 91 11.19 4.31 -11.24
CA LEU A 91 12.07 5.47 -11.20
C LEU A 91 13.31 5.24 -10.32
N TYR A 92 13.13 4.61 -9.15
CA TYR A 92 14.17 4.44 -8.13
C TYR A 92 14.56 2.97 -7.92
N LYS A 93 14.60 2.19 -9.01
CA LYS A 93 14.78 0.72 -8.98
C LYS A 93 15.91 0.24 -8.06
N ASN A 94 17.04 0.96 -8.05
CA ASN A 94 18.25 0.56 -7.34
C ASN A 94 18.33 1.16 -5.92
N GLU A 95 17.76 2.34 -5.72
CA GLU A 95 17.92 3.15 -4.51
C GLU A 95 16.78 2.93 -3.51
N LEU A 96 15.57 2.67 -4.01
CA LEU A 96 14.35 2.49 -3.21
C LEU A 96 14.47 1.37 -2.16
N PRO A 97 15.00 0.16 -2.45
CA PRO A 97 15.13 -0.88 -1.44
C PRO A 97 16.05 -0.47 -0.28
N SER A 98 17.12 0.28 -0.59
CA SER A 98 18.06 0.77 0.41
C SER A 98 17.43 1.85 1.28
N ALA A 99 16.71 2.81 0.69
CA ALA A 99 15.99 3.86 1.41
C ALA A 99 14.89 3.28 2.31
N THR A 100 14.13 2.29 1.82
CA THR A 100 13.13 1.59 2.65
C THR A 100 13.75 0.83 3.82
N ALA A 101 14.88 0.14 3.62
CA ALA A 101 15.57 -0.56 4.69
C ALA A 101 16.16 0.40 5.74
N GLN A 102 16.63 1.58 5.31
CA GLN A 102 17.06 2.65 6.21
C GLN A 102 15.90 3.12 7.08
N LEU A 103 14.75 3.46 6.50
CA LEU A 103 13.55 3.87 7.25
C LEU A 103 13.15 2.83 8.32
N TYR A 104 13.20 1.56 7.96
CA TYR A 104 12.88 0.46 8.88
C TYR A 104 13.84 0.36 10.07
N THR A 105 15.10 0.74 9.88
CA THR A 105 16.16 0.60 10.89
C THR A 105 16.35 1.89 11.71
N SER A 106 16.11 3.05 11.10
CA SER A 106 16.30 4.36 11.73
C SER A 106 15.14 4.76 12.64
N ASP A 107 13.93 4.29 12.37
CA ASP A 107 12.73 4.65 13.12
C ASP A 107 12.36 3.59 14.16
N GLN A 108 12.68 3.87 15.43
CA GLN A 108 12.37 2.98 16.55
C GLN A 108 10.86 2.75 16.75
N GLN A 109 10.01 3.64 16.23
CA GLN A 109 8.55 3.54 16.33
C GLN A 109 7.90 3.03 15.04
N ILE A 110 8.68 2.52 14.09
CA ILE A 110 8.16 2.10 12.79
C ILE A 110 7.03 1.06 12.90
N ASN A 111 7.13 0.11 13.83
CA ASN A 111 6.10 -0.90 14.04
C ASN A 111 4.78 -0.28 14.52
N ASN A 112 4.84 0.75 15.35
CA ASN A 112 3.65 1.48 15.80
C ASN A 112 3.01 2.25 14.64
N LYS A 113 3.84 2.92 13.82
CA LYS A 113 3.38 3.64 12.62
C LYS A 113 2.74 2.70 11.60
N ILE A 114 3.30 1.50 11.40
CA ILE A 114 2.70 0.45 10.56
C ILE A 114 1.32 0.06 11.10
N GLY A 115 1.21 -0.22 12.40
CA GLY A 115 -0.07 -0.57 13.02
C GLY A 115 -1.11 0.53 12.85
N GLN A 116 -0.74 1.79 13.08
CA GLN A 116 -1.60 2.95 12.88
C GLN A 116 -2.04 3.10 11.41
N ALA A 117 -1.11 3.02 10.46
CA ALA A 117 -1.42 3.12 9.04
C ALA A 117 -2.35 2.00 8.56
N LEU A 118 -2.15 0.77 9.06
CA LEU A 118 -3.05 -0.35 8.77
C LEU A 118 -4.44 -0.11 9.33
N THR A 119 -4.56 0.36 10.58
CA THR A 119 -5.85 0.68 11.20
C THR A 119 -6.58 1.79 10.45
N GLN A 120 -5.90 2.88 10.09
CA GLN A 120 -6.47 3.97 9.31
C GLN A 120 -6.95 3.49 7.94
N ALA A 121 -6.13 2.72 7.23
CA ALA A 121 -6.52 2.15 5.94
C ALA A 121 -7.72 1.20 6.07
N MET A 122 -7.76 0.36 7.12
CA MET A 122 -8.92 -0.50 7.39
C MET A 122 -10.19 0.31 7.58
N GLN A 123 -10.16 1.39 8.36
CA GLN A 123 -11.32 2.26 8.56
C GLN A 123 -11.77 2.91 7.25
N PHE A 124 -10.85 3.51 6.50
CA PHE A 124 -11.14 4.17 5.23
C PHE A 124 -11.78 3.22 4.22
N TYR A 125 -11.18 2.05 4.00
CA TYR A 125 -11.71 1.07 3.04
C TYR A 125 -13.01 0.43 3.52
N SER A 126 -13.21 0.26 4.83
CA SER A 126 -14.49 -0.20 5.37
C SER A 126 -15.61 0.82 5.12
N GLN A 127 -15.34 2.11 5.29
CA GLN A 127 -16.30 3.18 4.98
C GLN A 127 -16.67 3.20 3.50
N ILE A 128 -15.69 3.06 2.60
CA ILE A 128 -15.95 2.97 1.16
C ILE A 128 -16.84 1.77 0.82
N LEU A 129 -16.60 0.61 1.45
CA LEU A 129 -17.43 -0.58 1.24
C LEU A 129 -18.87 -0.35 1.72
N THR A 130 -19.05 0.24 2.91
CA THR A 130 -20.37 0.58 3.44
C THR A 130 -21.11 1.54 2.52
N GLN A 131 -20.45 2.60 2.05
CA GLN A 131 -21.05 3.56 1.11
C GLN A 131 -21.46 2.86 -0.20
N ARG A 132 -20.59 2.04 -0.78
CA ARG A 132 -20.92 1.28 -2.00
C ARG A 132 -22.11 0.35 -1.79
N GLN A 133 -22.20 -0.30 -0.63
CA GLN A 133 -23.32 -1.17 -0.29
C GLN A 133 -24.63 -0.39 -0.16
N GLN A 134 -24.60 0.79 0.45
CA GLN A 134 -25.76 1.70 0.54
C GLN A 134 -26.19 2.19 -0.85
N TYR A 135 -25.25 2.61 -1.68
CA TYR A 135 -25.54 2.99 -3.08
C TYR A 135 -26.18 1.83 -3.84
N ILE A 136 -25.63 0.61 -3.77
CA ILE A 136 -26.21 -0.58 -4.41
C ILE A 136 -27.64 -0.83 -3.89
N GLY A 137 -27.85 -0.76 -2.58
CA GLY A 137 -29.18 -0.96 -1.97
C GLY A 137 -30.20 0.12 -2.33
N SER A 138 -29.76 1.32 -2.73
CA SER A 138 -30.63 2.42 -3.18
C SER A 138 -31.08 2.29 -4.64
N TYR A 139 -30.49 1.38 -5.43
CA TYR A 139 -30.94 1.14 -6.79
C TYR A 139 -32.22 0.31 -6.79
N ASP A 140 -33.22 0.74 -7.57
CA ASP A 140 -34.37 -0.09 -7.91
C ASP A 140 -33.93 -1.20 -8.88
N LEU A 141 -33.49 -2.31 -8.29
CA LEU A 141 -33.06 -3.51 -9.02
C LEU A 141 -34.23 -4.17 -9.78
N ALA A 142 -35.50 -3.87 -9.44
CA ALA A 142 -36.66 -4.44 -10.11
C ALA A 142 -36.83 -3.92 -11.56
N LYS A 143 -36.23 -2.78 -11.89
CA LYS A 143 -36.20 -2.23 -13.25
C LYS A 143 -35.31 -3.02 -14.21
N TYR A 144 -34.38 -3.82 -13.69
CA TYR A 144 -33.41 -4.56 -14.50
C TYR A 144 -33.81 -6.03 -14.62
N LYS A 145 -33.95 -6.54 -15.85
CA LYS A 145 -34.14 -7.97 -16.10
C LYS A 145 -32.79 -8.69 -15.98
N PHE A 146 -32.52 -9.29 -14.82
CA PHE A 146 -31.37 -10.19 -14.67
C PHE A 146 -31.64 -11.47 -15.44
N VAL A 147 -30.91 -11.69 -16.54
CA VAL A 147 -30.96 -12.95 -17.28
C VAL A 147 -30.29 -14.01 -16.41
N GLN A 148 -31.09 -14.87 -15.78
CA GLN A 148 -30.56 -16.08 -15.15
C GLN A 148 -30.08 -17.01 -16.27
N ASN A 149 -28.77 -17.10 -16.46
CA ASN A 149 -28.21 -18.20 -17.22
C ASN A 149 -28.50 -19.48 -16.43
N LYS A 150 -29.48 -20.24 -16.92
CA LYS A 150 -29.76 -21.60 -16.44
C LYS A 150 -28.47 -22.42 -16.60
N GLN A 151 -27.98 -22.94 -15.48
CA GLN A 151 -26.90 -23.92 -15.45
C GLN A 151 -27.34 -25.23 -16.09
#